data_AF-A0A7Z7GET2-F1
#
_entry.id   AF-A0A7Z7GET2-F1
#
_cell.length_a   1.000
_cell.length_b   1.000
_cell.length_c   1.000
_cell.angle_alpha   90.00
_cell.angle_beta   90.00
_cell.angle_gamma   90.00
#
_symmetry.space_group_name_H-M   'P 1'
#
loop_
_entity.id
_entity.type
_entity.pdbx_description
1 polymer ?
#
loop_
_entity_poly.entity_id
_entity_poly.type
_entity_poly.pdbx_seq_one_letter_code
_entity_poly.pdbx_strand_id
1 'polypeptide(L)'
;MAIPIAPRLVLEPLDERSWRLRDRDVAACEAASVIAYVEQAADESYEATWVAHPGGTDVYTTLAHLLADAEMRVALHAPEAPRTAVAVPEDALLDEVDEFEDALEEEWMRMYGERPLGV
;
A
#
# COMPACT_ATOMS: atom_id res chain seq x y z
N MET A 1 15.98 7.71 6.57
CA MET A 1 15.56 7.92 7.97
C MET A 1 14.15 8.48 7.93
N ALA A 2 13.18 7.84 8.59
CA ALA A 2 11.79 8.30 8.59
C ALA A 2 11.65 9.53 9.49
N ILE A 3 10.94 10.57 9.02
CA ILE A 3 10.71 11.78 9.81
C ILE A 3 9.28 11.69 10.37
N PRO A 4 9.09 11.56 11.69
CA PRO A 4 7.78 11.71 12.29
C PRO A 4 7.38 13.18 12.22
N ILE A 5 6.27 13.47 11.53
CA ILE A 5 5.83 14.85 11.27
C ILE A 5 4.52 15.19 12.00
N ALA A 6 3.80 14.16 12.41
CA ALA A 6 2.61 14.18 13.26
C ALA A 6 2.61 12.92 14.15
N PRO A 7 1.83 12.86 15.25
CA PRO A 7 1.80 11.69 16.12
C PRO A 7 1.42 10.39 15.39
N ARG A 8 0.61 10.49 14.32
CA ARG A 8 0.09 9.35 13.56
C ARG A 8 0.60 9.26 12.13
N LEU A 9 1.27 10.28 11.60
CA LEU A 9 1.78 10.27 10.23
C LEU A 9 3.30 10.18 10.17
N VAL A 10 3.78 9.32 9.27
CA VAL A 10 5.21 9.19 8.95
C VAL A 10 5.41 9.37 7.46
N LEU A 11 6.36 10.21 7.12
CA LEU A 11 6.84 10.36 5.75
C LEU A 11 8.15 9.58 5.61
N GLU A 12 8.14 8.57 4.75
CA GLU A 12 9.31 7.73 4.49
C GLU A 12 9.83 8.01 3.08
N PRO A 13 11.13 8.32 2.92
CA PRO A 13 11.69 8.62 1.61
C PRO A 13 11.69 7.38 0.72
N LEU A 14 11.29 7.57 -0.54
CA LEU A 14 11.46 6.62 -1.64
C LEU A 14 12.68 7.03 -2.49
N ASP A 15 12.80 8.33 -2.77
CA ASP A 15 13.95 8.96 -3.39
C ASP A 15 14.24 10.36 -2.77
N GLU A 16 15.01 11.21 -3.46
CA GLU A 16 15.36 12.57 -3.02
C GLU A 16 14.18 13.56 -2.98
N ARG A 17 13.15 13.33 -3.80
CA ARG A 17 11.97 14.18 -4.02
C ARG A 17 10.65 13.42 -3.90
N SER A 18 10.68 12.15 -3.52
CA SER A 18 9.50 11.30 -3.45
C SER A 18 9.46 10.56 -2.13
N TRP A 19 8.26 10.45 -1.57
CA TRP A 19 8.00 9.84 -0.28
C TRP A 19 6.72 9.00 -0.29
N ARG A 20 6.69 7.98 0.56
CA ARG A 20 5.44 7.34 0.98
C ARG A 20 4.97 7.98 2.28
N LEU A 21 3.73 8.45 2.28
CA LEU A 21 3.06 8.94 3.48
C LEU A 21 2.28 7.79 4.11
N ARG A 22 2.49 7.57 5.41
CA ARG A 22 2.00 6.41 6.13
C ARG A 22 1.27 6.75 7.41
N ASP A 23 0.25 5.97 7.72
CA ASP A 23 -0.39 5.93 9.04
C ASP A 23 0.41 4.98 9.96
N ARG A 24 0.87 5.50 11.09
CA ARG A 24 1.63 4.77 12.11
C ARG A 24 0.79 3.79 12.91
N ASP A 25 -0.52 4.01 12.98
CA ASP A 25 -1.41 3.12 13.73
C ASP A 25 -1.67 1.82 12.96
N VAL A 26 -1.25 1.75 11.69
CA VAL A 26 -1.31 0.55 10.86
C VAL A 26 0.09 -0.06 10.76
N ALA A 27 0.18 -1.38 10.93
CA ALA A 27 1.45 -2.08 10.90
C ALA A 27 2.19 -1.86 9.58
N ALA A 28 3.52 -1.73 9.66
CA ALA A 28 4.29 -1.28 8.52
C ALA A 28 4.39 -2.30 7.35
N CYS A 29 4.02 -3.55 7.58
CA CYS A 29 3.92 -4.56 6.53
C CYS A 29 2.58 -4.51 5.78
N GLU A 30 1.58 -3.84 6.33
CA GLU A 30 0.24 -3.75 5.74
C GLU A 30 0.21 -2.71 4.63
N ALA A 31 -0.33 -3.08 3.46
CA ALA A 31 -0.53 -2.15 2.35
C ALA A 31 -1.44 -0.98 2.76
N ALA A 32 -2.40 -1.23 3.67
CA ALA A 32 -3.30 -0.23 4.22
C ALA A 32 -2.59 0.86 5.06
N SER A 33 -1.31 0.66 5.40
CA SER A 33 -0.51 1.69 6.10
C SER A 33 -0.13 2.85 5.18
N VAL A 34 -0.14 2.67 3.85
CA VAL A 34 0.18 3.74 2.89
C VAL A 34 -1.09 4.52 2.58
N ILE A 35 -1.10 5.81 2.89
CA ILE A 35 -2.25 6.68 2.65
C ILE A 35 -2.09 7.52 1.38
N ALA A 36 -0.84 7.87 1.03
CA ALA A 36 -0.52 8.60 -0.19
C ALA A 36 0.93 8.39 -0.62
N TYR A 37 1.19 8.57 -1.91
CA TYR A 37 2.52 8.83 -2.47
C TYR A 37 2.67 10.33 -2.69
N VAL A 38 3.81 10.89 -2.27
CA VAL A 38 4.08 12.32 -2.35
C VAL A 38 5.30 12.54 -3.22
N GLU A 39 5.19 13.41 -4.20
CA GLU A 39 6.30 13.83 -5.06
C GLU A 39 6.46 15.35 -4.96
N GLN A 40 7.70 15.83 -4.91
CA GLN A 40 8.03 17.24 -5.00
C GLN A 40 8.33 17.60 -6.45
N ALA A 41 7.50 18.46 -7.02
CA ALA A 41 7.67 18.97 -8.36
C ALA A 41 8.85 19.95 -8.47
N ALA A 42 9.24 20.27 -9.71
CA ALA A 42 10.38 21.16 -9.97
C ALA A 42 10.15 22.60 -9.48
N ASP A 43 8.90 23.01 -9.28
CA ASP A 43 8.49 24.30 -8.73
C ASP A 43 8.38 24.30 -7.19
N GLU A 44 8.92 23.27 -6.53
CA GLU A 44 8.88 23.03 -5.09
C GLU A 44 7.49 22.75 -4.51
N SER A 45 6.45 22.65 -5.35
CA SER A 45 5.14 22.17 -4.93
C SER A 45 5.17 20.66 -4.64
N TYR A 46 4.18 20.19 -3.90
CA TYR A 46 4.03 18.79 -3.50
C TYR A 46 2.76 18.23 -4.14
N GLU A 47 2.91 17.16 -4.88
CA GLU A 47 1.80 16.39 -5.46
C GLU A 47 1.58 15.16 -4.59
N ALA A 48 0.35 14.96 -4.10
CA ALA A 48 -0.03 13.80 -3.32
C ALA A 48 -1.02 12.95 -4.11
N THR A 49 -0.63 11.71 -4.43
CA THR A 49 -1.52 10.69 -4.99
C THR A 49 -2.07 9.85 -3.84
N TRP A 50 -3.34 10.04 -3.51
CA TRP A 50 -4.04 9.40 -2.41
C TRP A 50 -4.43 7.96 -2.77
N VAL A 51 -4.01 7.01 -1.92
CA VAL A 51 -4.31 5.59 -2.05
C VAL A 51 -5.57 5.23 -1.25
N ALA A 52 -5.80 5.92 -0.13
CA ALA A 52 -6.99 5.73 0.71
C ALA A 52 -8.16 6.62 0.26
N HIS A 53 -9.39 6.10 0.34
CA HIS A 53 -10.60 6.75 -0.19
C HIS A 53 -10.94 8.10 0.48
N PRO A 54 -11.40 9.11 -0.28
CA PRO A 54 -11.44 9.16 -1.74
C PRO A 54 -10.03 9.27 -2.33
N GLY A 55 -9.71 8.39 -3.28
CA GLY A 55 -8.45 8.45 -4.03
C GLY A 55 -8.42 9.67 -4.96
N GLY A 56 -7.28 9.91 -5.58
CA GLY A 56 -7.07 11.03 -6.50
C GLY A 56 -5.74 11.70 -6.26
N THR A 57 -5.52 12.83 -6.92
CA THR A 57 -4.28 13.59 -6.84
C THR A 57 -4.57 15.03 -6.50
N ASP A 58 -3.89 15.55 -5.48
CA ASP A 58 -3.98 16.94 -5.05
C ASP A 58 -2.60 17.58 -5.03
N VAL A 59 -2.54 18.89 -5.29
CA VAL A 59 -1.29 19.66 -5.31
C VAL A 59 -1.29 20.69 -4.19
N TYR A 60 -0.18 20.76 -3.45
CA TYR A 60 0.01 21.59 -2.28
C TYR A 60 1.24 22.47 -2.45
N THR A 61 1.11 23.74 -2.06
CA THR A 61 2.23 24.70 -2.08
C THR A 61 3.24 24.44 -0.98
N THR A 62 2.87 23.73 0.08
CA THR A 62 3.75 23.41 1.21
C THR A 62 3.48 22.01 1.74
N LEU A 63 4.52 21.35 2.24
CA LEU A 63 4.40 20.06 2.91
C LEU A 63 3.48 20.14 4.16
N ALA A 64 3.47 21.27 4.85
CA ALA A 64 2.61 21.47 6.02
C ALA A 64 1.11 21.41 5.67
N HIS A 65 0.70 22.01 4.54
CA HIS A 65 -0.68 21.93 4.08
C HIS A 65 -1.07 20.50 3.70
N LEU A 66 -0.17 19.78 3.02
CA LEU A 66 -0.38 18.37 2.66
C LEU A 66 -0.60 17.51 3.91
N LEU A 67 0.24 17.68 4.93
CA LEU A 67 0.16 16.90 6.16
C LEU A 67 -1.12 17.21 6.96
N ALA A 68 -1.54 18.48 7.01
CA ALA A 68 -2.79 18.85 7.65
C ALA A 68 -4.01 18.23 6.96
N ASP A 69 -4.01 18.19 5.61
CA ASP A 69 -5.07 17.52 4.85
C ASP A 69 -5.05 16.00 5.04
N ALA A 70 -3.85 15.39 5.09
CA ALA A 70 -3.69 13.98 5.39
C ALA A 70 -4.26 13.59 6.76
N GLU A 71 -4.00 14.40 7.81
CA GLU A 71 -4.57 14.17 9.13
C GLU A 71 -6.10 14.23 9.10
N MET A 72 -6.67 15.20 8.39
CA MET A 72 -8.12 15.33 8.26
C MET A 72 -8.73 14.12 7.54
N ARG A 73 -8.11 13.63 6.45
CA ARG A 73 -8.55 12.44 5.72
C ARG A 73 -8.48 11.19 6.58
N VAL A 74 -7.39 10.99 7.31
CA VAL A 74 -7.24 9.86 8.25
C VAL A 74 -8.27 9.94 9.38
N ALA A 75 -8.57 11.12 9.91
CA ALA A 75 -9.57 11.29 10.95
C ALA A 75 -11.00 11.04 10.43
N LEU A 76 -11.32 11.50 9.22
CA LEU A 76 -12.63 11.34 8.59
C LEU A 76 -12.91 9.88 8.19
N HIS A 77 -11.86 9.16 7.79
CA HIS A 77 -11.94 7.77 7.30
C HIS A 77 -11.32 6.75 8.27
N ALA A 78 -11.11 7.17 9.53
CA ALA A 78 -10.72 6.27 10.59
C ALA A 78 -11.80 5.18 10.72
N PRO A 79 -11.44 3.89 10.63
CA PRO A 79 -12.41 2.83 10.83
C PRO A 79 -12.95 2.92 12.27
N GLU A 80 -14.27 2.83 12.44
CA GLU A 80 -14.93 2.88 13.76
C GLU A 80 -14.47 1.75 14.71
N ALA A 81 -13.86 0.70 14.16
CA ALA A 81 -13.20 -0.36 14.90
C ALA A 81 -11.73 -0.47 14.47
N PRO A 82 -10.79 -0.80 15.39
CA PRO A 82 -9.42 -1.10 15.01
C PRO A 82 -9.42 -2.23 13.98
N ARG A 83 -8.77 -2.00 12.84
CA ARG A 83 -8.54 -3.04 11.83
C ARG A 83 -7.57 -4.04 12.44
N THR A 84 -8.11 -5.06 13.11
CA THR A 84 -7.34 -6.26 13.43
C THR A 84 -6.89 -6.83 12.10
N ALA A 85 -5.59 -6.80 11.83
CA ALA A 85 -5.00 -7.59 10.77
C ALA A 85 -5.47 -9.03 10.98
N VAL A 86 -6.29 -9.55 10.06
CA VAL A 86 -6.58 -10.97 10.05
C VAL A 86 -5.28 -11.60 9.61
N ALA A 87 -4.53 -12.15 10.56
CA ALA A 87 -3.42 -13.03 10.24
C ALA A 87 -4.03 -14.18 9.43
N VAL A 88 -3.80 -14.18 8.12
CA VAL A 88 -4.02 -15.37 7.31
C VAL A 88 -2.88 -16.32 7.70
N PRO A 89 -3.17 -17.45 8.37
CA PRO A 89 -2.13 -18.40 8.73
C PRO A 89 -1.44 -18.88 7.44
N GLU A 90 -0.11 -18.94 7.43
CA GLU A 90 0.68 -19.38 6.27
C GLU A 90 0.23 -20.77 5.76
N ASP A 91 -0.23 -21.63 6.68
CA ASP A 91 -0.73 -22.97 6.36
C ASP A 91 -2.01 -22.95 5.50
N ALA A 92 -2.82 -21.89 5.54
CA ALA A 92 -4.02 -21.76 4.70
C ALA A 92 -3.72 -21.31 3.27
N LEU A 93 -2.53 -20.72 3.03
CA LEU A 93 -2.10 -20.30 1.70
C LEU A 93 -1.46 -21.45 0.91
N LEU A 94 -0.93 -22.46 1.59
CA LEU A 94 -0.33 -23.63 0.93
C LEU A 94 -1.41 -24.54 0.33
N ASP A 95 -2.50 -24.79 1.07
CA ASP A 95 -3.61 -25.63 0.57
C ASP A 95 -4.30 -25.04 -0.67
N GLU A 96 -4.49 -23.72 -0.76
CA GLU A 96 -5.12 -23.07 -1.93
C GLU A 96 -4.18 -22.97 -3.14
N VAL A 97 -2.86 -22.88 -2.93
CA VAL A 97 -1.86 -22.82 -4.02
C VAL A 97 -1.66 -24.21 -4.62
N ASP A 98 -1.60 -25.26 -3.81
CA ASP A 98 -1.46 -26.64 -4.28
C ASP A 98 -2.68 -27.06 -5.12
N GLU A 99 -3.91 -26.72 -4.70
CA GLU A 99 -5.13 -27.02 -5.48
C GLU A 99 -5.18 -26.24 -6.81
N PHE A 100 -4.67 -25.02 -6.84
CA PHE A 100 -4.60 -24.20 -8.06
C PHE A 100 -3.55 -24.73 -9.04
N GLU A 101 -2.38 -25.14 -8.56
CA GLU A 101 -1.32 -25.71 -9.41
C GLU A 101 -1.73 -27.05 -10.03
N ASP A 102 -2.39 -27.93 -9.26
CA ASP A 102 -2.90 -29.21 -9.74
C ASP A 102 -3.97 -29.02 -10.84
N ALA A 103 -4.90 -28.09 -10.64
CA ALA A 103 -5.94 -27.79 -11.64
C ALA A 103 -5.34 -27.20 -12.94
N LEU A 104 -4.31 -26.36 -12.81
CA LEU A 104 -3.61 -25.79 -13.96
C LEU A 104 -2.82 -26.87 -14.71
N GLU A 105 -2.16 -27.79 -14.00
CA GLU A 105 -1.41 -28.90 -14.59
C GLU A 105 -2.33 -29.88 -15.33
N GLU A 106 -3.52 -30.16 -14.78
CA GLU A 106 -4.53 -31.02 -15.41
C GLU A 106 -5.12 -30.39 -16.69
N GLU A 107 -5.44 -29.09 -16.66
CA GLU A 107 -5.92 -28.35 -17.83
C GLU A 107 -4.84 -28.24 -18.92
N TRP A 108 -3.59 -28.01 -18.51
CA TRP A 108 -2.46 -27.88 -19.43
C TRP A 108 -2.11 -29.22 -20.09
N MET A 109 -2.15 -30.33 -19.35
CA MET A 109 -1.97 -31.68 -19.89
C MET A 109 -3.10 -32.07 -20.85
N ARG A 110 -4.34 -31.65 -20.57
CA ARG A 110 -5.48 -31.81 -21.47
C ARG A 110 -5.33 -31.03 -22.78
N MET A 111 -4.70 -29.85 -22.74
CA MET A 111 -4.59 -28.96 -23.89
C MET A 111 -3.33 -29.23 -24.75
N TYR A 112 -2.21 -29.60 -24.14
CA TYR A 112 -0.90 -29.62 -24.82
C TYR A 112 -0.12 -30.94 -24.69
N GLY A 113 -0.58 -31.90 -23.89
CA GLY A 113 -0.07 -33.29 -23.88
C GLY A 113 1.31 -33.54 -23.23
N GLU A 114 2.26 -32.60 -23.28
CA GLU A 114 3.60 -32.78 -22.68
C GLU A 114 4.19 -31.47 -22.11
N ARG A 115 4.59 -31.47 -20.82
CA ARG A 115 5.16 -30.31 -20.10
C ARG A 115 6.44 -29.78 -20.78
N PRO A 116 6.71 -28.46 -20.79
CA PRO A 116 8.07 -27.99 -20.98
C PRO A 116 8.84 -28.29 -19.70
N LEU A 117 9.96 -28.99 -19.82
CA LEU A 117 10.89 -29.20 -18.72
C LEU A 117 11.26 -27.84 -18.13
N GLY A 118 11.08 -27.72 -16.82
CA GLY A 118 11.23 -26.47 -16.09
C GLY A 118 12.59 -25.81 -16.28
N VAL A 119 12.56 -24.48 -16.32
CA VAL A 119 13.67 -23.59 -15.97
C VAL A 119 13.10 -22.51 -15.06
#